data_AF-A0A1I8I653-F1
#
_entry.id   AF-A0A1I8I653-F1
#
_cell.length_a   1.000
_cell.length_b   1.000
_cell.length_c   1.000
_cell.angle_alpha   90.00
_cell.angle_beta   90.00
_cell.angle_gamma   90.00
#
_symmetry.space_group_name_H-M   'P 1'
#
loop_
_entity.id
_entity.type
_entity.pdbx_description
1 polymer ?
#
loop_
_entity_poly.entity_id
_entity_poly.type
_entity_poly.pdbx_seq_one_letter_code
_entity_poly.pdbx_strand_id
1 'polypeptide(L)'
;DSETHSVDDKLSKQLHKRLSQAGFVDSRASLQSALGDVLQQILQKRIGNLNIVFVVGSYSEGWGNNLVTLNGRTDIESDIDVMQLILGRLYHLRDWCQCREVKISDAVEYRNGHIFVQGFVHAASPTKRGEELRLSTTFIERRLLRSLTTLQGQLFVTLKYLVKKVICPRVNGMKAYHAKTVTFRMLEETAQSEWKPENFVKLLRRALKMLLNSVMKSSIQDKRETNKDGEVMEHFFLCDAAIYLKGANSRDAQEIANVLKDVLENLHQHLNDLMNYVQPTDASGRFAFHPFLILPILDHKPVSGKGSIEYHQIYDVVREGICQLCFSDCGAESQEALMKLIGRLPVCARSAREALRALAFLKFEQSDSALKVLTNCEWFRVSRGIDWPERSRVTDATPGFVWKHLKSCDSAWKFCFEFKEIPTLKFLPKPLSSCCIINLEHVAYDCYYVNFEAVLQTLRLELSSNRVMADKWVEDVLNREDADGQEMLLCALSCTSSEQLSKVSGKLKSAAYLNAHADRLLLEKEVKLSRQETIRFVGKI
;
A
#
# COMPACT_ATOMS: atom_id res chain seq x y z
N ASP A 1 21.92 8.01 -37.81
CA ASP A 1 22.52 7.05 -36.85
C ASP A 1 23.32 7.71 -35.73
N SER A 2 24.37 8.52 -35.98
CA SER A 2 25.17 9.13 -34.89
C SER A 2 24.40 10.13 -34.00
N GLU A 3 23.56 10.98 -34.59
CA GLU A 3 22.73 11.95 -33.86
C GLU A 3 21.65 11.27 -33.01
N THR A 4 20.99 10.25 -33.56
CA THR A 4 19.96 9.45 -32.88
C THR A 4 20.54 8.66 -31.72
N HIS A 5 21.75 8.12 -31.88
CA HIS A 5 22.50 7.47 -30.80
C HIS A 5 22.88 8.44 -29.66
N SER A 6 23.25 9.68 -30.00
CA SER A 6 23.59 10.73 -29.01
C SER A 6 22.37 11.20 -28.20
N VAL A 7 21.21 11.34 -28.85
CA VAL A 7 19.95 11.70 -28.20
C VAL A 7 19.45 10.59 -27.27
N ASP A 8 19.49 9.33 -27.71
CA ASP A 8 19.11 8.17 -26.89
C ASP A 8 20.01 8.02 -25.67
N ASP A 9 21.33 8.22 -25.79
CA ASP A 9 22.27 8.16 -24.67
C ASP A 9 21.93 9.20 -23.60
N LYS A 10 21.73 10.46 -24.01
CA LYS A 10 21.39 11.56 -23.10
C LYS A 10 20.07 11.30 -22.38
N LEU A 11 19.03 10.90 -23.11
CA LEU A 11 17.73 10.59 -22.51
C LEU A 11 17.82 9.39 -21.57
N SER A 12 18.56 8.35 -21.94
CA SER A 12 18.74 7.15 -21.10
C SER A 12 19.36 7.50 -19.75
N LYS A 13 20.42 8.30 -19.74
CA LYS A 13 21.07 8.78 -18.50
C LYS A 13 20.17 9.69 -17.67
N GLN A 14 19.42 10.58 -18.31
CA GLN A 14 18.48 11.46 -17.61
C GLN A 14 17.33 10.68 -16.96
N LEU A 15 16.74 9.74 -17.71
CA LEU A 15 15.67 8.89 -17.20
C LEU A 15 16.16 8.01 -16.05
N HIS A 16 17.32 7.37 -16.19
CA HIS A 16 17.95 6.60 -15.12
C HIS A 16 18.13 7.46 -13.86
N LYS A 17 18.67 8.68 -14.00
CA LYS A 17 18.86 9.62 -12.87
C LYS A 17 17.53 9.99 -12.21
N ARG A 18 16.50 10.33 -12.99
CA ARG A 18 15.17 10.68 -12.46
C ARG A 18 14.51 9.52 -11.73
N LEU A 19 14.57 8.32 -12.28
CA LEU A 19 14.05 7.12 -11.62
C LEU A 19 14.81 6.81 -10.33
N SER A 20 16.13 6.95 -10.31
CA SER A 20 16.94 6.79 -9.10
C SER A 20 16.58 7.81 -8.02
N GLN A 21 16.37 9.08 -8.40
CA GLN A 21 15.91 10.13 -7.48
C GLN A 21 14.51 9.86 -6.92
N ALA A 22 13.62 9.25 -7.73
CA ALA A 22 12.31 8.77 -7.28
C ALA A 22 12.38 7.46 -6.46
N GLY A 23 13.59 6.99 -6.17
CA GLY A 23 13.84 5.84 -5.32
C GLY A 23 13.72 4.48 -6.01
N PHE A 24 13.58 4.43 -7.34
CA PHE A 24 13.57 3.18 -8.11
C PHE A 24 14.99 2.62 -8.23
N VAL A 25 15.53 2.15 -7.11
CA VAL A 25 16.85 1.52 -6.93
C VAL A 25 16.71 0.23 -6.12
N ASP A 26 17.61 -0.73 -6.35
CA ASP A 26 17.56 -2.07 -5.74
C ASP A 26 17.59 -2.07 -4.20
N SER A 27 18.34 -1.15 -3.58
CA SER A 27 18.38 -1.03 -2.11
C SER A 27 17.01 -0.69 -1.52
N ARG A 28 16.22 0.15 -2.20
CA ARG A 28 14.87 0.54 -1.80
C ARG A 28 13.85 -0.55 -2.13
N ALA A 29 13.98 -1.21 -3.27
CA ALA A 29 13.16 -2.36 -3.62
C ALA A 29 13.38 -3.55 -2.66
N SER A 30 14.60 -3.72 -2.17
CA SER A 30 14.93 -4.70 -1.14
C SER A 30 14.26 -4.36 0.18
N LEU A 31 14.24 -3.07 0.59
CA LEU A 31 13.50 -2.66 1.78
C LEU A 31 12.00 -2.90 1.61
N GLN A 32 11.40 -2.50 0.48
CA GLN A 32 9.99 -2.78 0.18
C GLN A 32 9.68 -4.29 0.27
N SER A 33 10.59 -5.14 -0.21
CA SER A 33 10.46 -6.60 -0.12
C SER A 33 10.46 -7.08 1.33
N ALA A 34 11.35 -6.55 2.16
CA ALA A 34 11.39 -6.84 3.59
C ALA A 34 10.13 -6.34 4.33
N LEU A 35 9.56 -5.20 3.93
CA LEU A 35 8.25 -4.74 4.42
C LEU A 35 7.15 -5.74 4.10
N GLY A 36 7.11 -6.24 2.86
CA GLY A 36 6.19 -7.29 2.42
C GLY A 36 6.32 -8.58 3.24
N ASP A 37 7.55 -9.00 3.56
CA ASP A 37 7.79 -10.19 4.38
C ASP A 37 7.36 -9.99 5.83
N VAL A 38 7.60 -8.81 6.41
CA VAL A 38 7.12 -8.49 7.76
C VAL A 38 5.60 -8.40 7.80
N LEU A 39 4.95 -7.79 6.80
CA LEU A 39 3.50 -7.74 6.70
C LEU A 39 2.92 -9.17 6.63
N GLN A 40 3.52 -10.05 5.84
CA GLN A 40 3.14 -11.46 5.77
C GLN A 40 3.29 -12.15 7.15
N GLN A 41 4.39 -11.94 7.86
CA GLN A 41 4.60 -12.53 9.19
C GLN A 41 3.58 -12.03 10.22
N ILE A 42 3.23 -10.73 10.18
CA ILE A 42 2.17 -10.18 11.03
C ILE A 42 0.84 -10.87 10.69
N LEU A 43 0.48 -10.95 9.41
CA LEU A 43 -0.76 -11.57 8.94
C LEU A 43 -0.85 -13.06 9.31
N GLN A 44 0.23 -13.82 9.12
CA GLN A 44 0.31 -15.23 9.47
C GLN A 44 0.11 -15.47 10.97
N LYS A 45 0.74 -14.66 11.83
CA LYS A 45 0.51 -14.69 13.28
C LYS A 45 -0.93 -14.29 13.62
N ARG A 46 -1.45 -13.24 12.97
CA ARG A 46 -2.84 -12.83 13.15
C ARG A 46 -3.80 -13.93 12.77
N ILE A 47 -3.58 -14.72 11.73
CA ILE A 47 -4.52 -15.79 11.33
C ILE A 47 -4.34 -17.03 12.21
N GLY A 48 -3.14 -17.28 12.73
CA GLY A 48 -2.82 -18.43 13.58
C GLY A 48 -2.38 -19.66 12.78
N ASN A 49 -2.00 -19.48 11.51
CA ASN A 49 -1.45 -20.55 10.68
C ASN A 49 -0.30 -20.02 9.82
N LEU A 50 0.93 -20.33 10.27
CA LEU A 50 2.16 -19.69 9.81
C LEU A 50 2.55 -19.99 8.36
N ASN A 51 1.90 -20.95 7.69
CA ASN A 51 2.38 -21.45 6.39
C ASN A 51 1.30 -21.50 5.29
N ILE A 52 0.12 -20.94 5.54
CA ILE A 52 -0.95 -20.95 4.53
C ILE A 52 -1.21 -19.60 3.90
N VAL A 53 -0.86 -18.49 4.56
CA VAL A 53 -1.17 -17.15 4.06
C VAL A 53 0.10 -16.44 3.59
N PHE A 54 0.04 -15.88 2.40
CA PHE A 54 1.15 -15.21 1.73
C PHE A 54 0.70 -13.86 1.19
N VAL A 55 1.51 -12.82 1.43
CA VAL A 55 1.34 -11.55 0.74
C VAL A 55 2.03 -11.69 -0.61
N VAL A 56 1.27 -11.44 -1.68
CA VAL A 56 1.70 -11.61 -3.07
C VAL A 56 1.45 -10.33 -3.86
N GLY A 57 1.73 -10.35 -5.17
CA GLY A 57 1.57 -9.17 -6.02
C GLY A 57 2.61 -8.08 -5.75
N SER A 58 2.40 -6.90 -6.36
CA SER A 58 3.43 -5.86 -6.46
C SER A 58 3.91 -5.30 -5.13
N TYR A 59 3.09 -5.33 -4.08
CA TYR A 59 3.51 -4.89 -2.75
C TYR A 59 4.66 -5.73 -2.21
N SER A 60 4.59 -7.05 -2.40
CA SER A 60 5.57 -8.03 -1.93
C SER A 60 6.76 -8.22 -2.87
N GLU A 61 6.64 -7.83 -4.13
CA GLU A 61 7.65 -8.06 -5.17
C GLU A 61 8.81 -7.04 -5.14
N GLY A 62 8.71 -6.01 -4.30
CA GLY A 62 9.73 -4.96 -4.15
C GLY A 62 9.63 -3.84 -5.17
N TRP A 63 9.08 -4.11 -6.36
CA TRP A 63 8.98 -3.17 -7.47
C TRP A 63 7.53 -2.92 -7.90
N GLY A 64 7.24 -1.69 -8.33
CA GLY A 64 5.99 -1.36 -9.02
C GLY A 64 4.74 -1.31 -8.13
N ASN A 65 4.86 -1.34 -6.81
CA ASN A 65 3.74 -1.03 -5.89
C ASN A 65 3.25 0.41 -6.05
N ASN A 66 4.16 1.31 -6.40
CA ASN A 66 3.89 2.71 -6.68
C ASN A 66 4.75 3.15 -7.86
N LEU A 67 4.12 3.79 -8.86
CA LEU A 67 4.80 4.20 -10.09
C LEU A 67 5.33 5.65 -10.03
N VAL A 68 4.95 6.42 -9.01
CA VAL A 68 5.41 7.80 -8.80
C VAL A 68 6.73 7.82 -8.04
N THR A 69 6.80 7.10 -6.92
CA THR A 69 7.97 7.06 -6.02
C THR A 69 7.99 5.75 -5.24
N LEU A 70 9.16 5.13 -5.09
CA LEU A 70 9.31 3.93 -4.26
C LEU A 70 9.61 4.32 -2.80
N ASN A 71 8.56 4.54 -2.00
CA ASN A 71 8.65 5.02 -0.62
C ASN A 71 7.76 4.26 0.39
N GLY A 72 7.33 3.04 0.07
CA GLY A 72 6.50 2.23 0.96
C GLY A 72 4.99 2.49 0.86
N ARG A 73 4.57 3.62 0.27
CA ARG A 73 3.14 3.90 0.03
C ARG A 73 2.63 3.08 -1.14
N THR A 74 1.43 2.53 -0.99
CA THR A 74 0.69 1.90 -2.08
C THR A 74 -0.03 2.97 -2.89
N ASP A 75 0.09 2.88 -4.22
CA ASP A 75 -0.62 3.75 -5.16
C ASP A 75 -2.13 3.48 -5.11
N ILE A 76 -2.96 4.47 -5.39
CA ILE A 76 -4.43 4.36 -5.36
C ILE A 76 -4.96 3.31 -6.34
N GLU A 77 -4.21 3.05 -7.41
CA GLU A 77 -4.53 2.01 -8.40
C GLU A 77 -3.74 0.71 -8.18
N SER A 78 -3.12 0.53 -7.01
CA SER A 78 -2.39 -0.68 -6.63
C SER A 78 -3.07 -1.36 -5.46
N ASP A 79 -3.14 -2.68 -5.51
CA ASP A 79 -3.73 -3.50 -4.47
C ASP A 79 -2.65 -4.27 -3.67
N ILE A 80 -3.02 -4.77 -2.49
CA ILE A 80 -2.23 -5.70 -1.71
C ILE A 80 -2.91 -7.07 -1.78
N ASP A 81 -2.35 -7.95 -2.59
CA ASP A 81 -2.90 -9.27 -2.80
C ASP A 81 -2.49 -10.24 -1.68
N VAL A 82 -3.44 -11.07 -1.25
CA VAL A 82 -3.20 -12.17 -0.31
C VAL A 82 -3.63 -13.48 -0.93
N MET A 83 -2.74 -14.46 -0.85
CA MET A 83 -3.02 -15.84 -1.23
C MET A 83 -3.12 -16.70 0.01
N GLN A 84 -4.16 -17.53 0.09
CA GLN A 84 -4.30 -18.58 1.10
C GLN A 84 -4.18 -19.96 0.43
N LEU A 85 -3.31 -20.81 0.96
CA LEU A 85 -3.21 -22.21 0.58
C LEU A 85 -4.31 -23.01 1.28
N ILE A 86 -5.05 -23.81 0.49
CA ILE A 86 -5.99 -24.79 1.01
C ILE A 86 -5.19 -26.05 1.35
N LEU A 87 -5.05 -26.33 2.65
CA LEU A 87 -4.33 -27.51 3.13
C LEU A 87 -5.10 -28.79 2.82
N GLY A 88 -4.37 -29.90 2.69
CA GLY A 88 -4.94 -31.25 2.62
C GLY A 88 -5.10 -31.84 1.22
N ARG A 89 -4.77 -31.11 0.15
CA ARG A 89 -4.78 -31.65 -1.22
C ARG A 89 -3.47 -31.37 -1.94
N LEU A 90 -2.59 -32.36 -1.96
CA LEU A 90 -1.36 -32.35 -2.76
C LEU A 90 -1.66 -32.96 -4.13
N TYR A 91 -1.35 -32.23 -5.20
CA TYR A 91 -1.52 -32.71 -6.56
C TYR A 91 -0.18 -33.18 -7.13
N HIS A 92 -0.12 -34.44 -7.51
CA HIS A 92 1.04 -35.01 -8.19
C HIS A 92 0.83 -34.92 -9.69
N LEU A 93 1.72 -34.24 -10.40
CA LEU A 93 1.65 -34.13 -11.86
C LEU A 93 2.05 -35.46 -12.50
N ARG A 94 1.17 -36.04 -13.30
CA ARG A 94 1.45 -37.27 -14.08
C ARG A 94 2.68 -37.05 -14.95
N ASP A 95 3.55 -38.06 -15.03
CA ASP A 95 4.82 -38.06 -15.80
C ASP A 95 5.93 -37.10 -15.31
N TRP A 96 5.61 -36.15 -14.43
CA TRP A 96 6.56 -35.15 -13.91
C TRP A 96 6.93 -35.39 -12.44
N CYS A 97 6.04 -36.01 -11.67
CA CYS A 97 6.28 -36.28 -10.25
C CYS A 97 7.28 -37.42 -10.03
N GLN A 98 8.26 -37.20 -9.15
CA GLN A 98 9.29 -38.20 -8.78
C GLN A 98 8.99 -38.92 -7.45
N CYS A 99 7.81 -38.74 -6.87
CA CYS A 99 7.42 -39.40 -5.63
C CYS A 99 7.18 -40.90 -5.86
N ARG A 100 7.87 -41.76 -5.11
CA ARG A 100 7.86 -43.23 -5.31
C ARG A 100 6.55 -43.90 -4.89
N GLU A 101 5.79 -43.27 -4.00
CA GLU A 101 4.60 -43.86 -3.36
C GLU A 101 3.28 -43.51 -4.08
N VAL A 102 3.34 -42.70 -5.15
CA VAL A 102 2.16 -42.19 -5.83
C VAL A 102 1.78 -43.12 -6.97
N LYS A 103 0.56 -43.67 -6.94
CA LYS A 103 0.04 -44.43 -8.07
C LYS A 103 -0.22 -43.49 -9.24
N ILE A 104 0.05 -43.95 -10.47
CA ILE A 104 -0.21 -43.17 -11.69
C ILE A 104 -1.69 -42.74 -11.80
N SER A 105 -2.61 -43.57 -11.27
CA SER A 105 -4.05 -43.26 -11.19
C SER A 105 -4.37 -42.03 -10.32
N ASP A 106 -3.52 -41.74 -9.35
CA ASP A 106 -3.73 -40.67 -8.36
C ASP A 106 -3.04 -39.37 -8.82
N ALA A 107 -2.27 -39.44 -9.91
CA ALA A 107 -1.61 -38.30 -10.53
C ALA A 107 -2.56 -37.58 -11.52
N VAL A 108 -2.55 -36.25 -11.45
CA VAL A 108 -3.36 -35.38 -12.31
C VAL A 108 -2.68 -35.12 -13.64
N GLU A 109 -3.47 -35.07 -14.71
CA GLU A 109 -2.99 -34.64 -16.01
C GLU A 109 -2.64 -33.15 -15.97
N TYR A 110 -1.54 -32.79 -16.62
CA TYR A 110 -1.11 -31.41 -16.84
C TYR A 110 -1.13 -31.08 -18.33
N ARG A 111 -1.71 -29.94 -18.69
CA ARG A 111 -1.71 -29.43 -20.07
C ARG A 111 -1.83 -27.91 -20.07
N ASN A 112 -0.97 -27.21 -20.83
CA ASN A 112 -1.08 -25.77 -21.10
C ASN A 112 -1.19 -24.94 -19.80
N GLY A 113 -0.36 -25.24 -18.80
CA GLY A 113 -0.38 -24.54 -17.50
C GLY A 113 -1.54 -24.89 -16.56
N HIS A 114 -2.36 -25.89 -16.89
CA HIS A 114 -3.51 -26.31 -16.09
C HIS A 114 -3.39 -27.78 -15.67
N ILE A 115 -3.89 -28.10 -14.48
CA ILE A 115 -4.17 -29.48 -14.06
C ILE A 115 -5.66 -29.77 -14.13
N PHE A 116 -5.99 -31.00 -14.48
CA PHE A 116 -7.36 -31.47 -14.64
C PHE A 116 -7.78 -32.22 -13.38
N VAL A 117 -8.85 -31.76 -12.75
CA VAL A 117 -9.35 -32.33 -11.49
C VAL A 117 -10.82 -32.68 -11.63
N GLN A 118 -11.17 -33.93 -11.33
CA GLN A 118 -12.58 -34.33 -11.29
C GLN A 118 -13.24 -33.78 -10.01
N GLY A 119 -14.30 -32.99 -10.20
CA GLY A 119 -15.16 -32.43 -9.13
C GLY A 119 -14.83 -30.99 -8.71
N PHE A 120 -15.84 -30.12 -8.84
CA PHE A 120 -16.02 -28.75 -8.32
C PHE A 120 -14.79 -27.85 -8.18
N VAL A 121 -14.54 -26.99 -9.18
CA VAL A 121 -13.64 -25.82 -9.06
C VAL A 121 -14.17 -24.58 -9.82
N HIS A 122 -14.38 -23.46 -9.13
CA HIS A 122 -14.92 -22.20 -9.69
C HIS A 122 -13.98 -21.41 -10.63
N ALA A 123 -12.73 -21.84 -10.82
CA ALA A 123 -11.68 -21.10 -11.52
C ALA A 123 -11.08 -21.91 -12.70
N ALA A 124 -11.84 -22.04 -13.79
CA ALA A 124 -11.34 -22.61 -15.06
C ALA A 124 -11.63 -21.66 -16.23
N SER A 125 -11.13 -22.03 -17.42
CA SER A 125 -11.36 -21.30 -18.67
C SER A 125 -12.87 -21.13 -18.98
N PRO A 126 -13.26 -20.13 -19.80
CA PRO A 126 -14.68 -19.77 -20.03
C PRO A 126 -15.58 -20.94 -20.47
N THR A 127 -15.00 -22.03 -20.97
CA THR A 127 -15.68 -23.22 -21.48
C THR A 127 -15.58 -24.47 -20.58
N LYS A 128 -14.80 -24.44 -19.49
CA LYS A 128 -14.53 -25.63 -18.63
C LYS A 128 -14.66 -25.38 -17.12
N ARG A 129 -15.51 -24.42 -16.75
CA ARG A 129 -15.75 -24.00 -15.36
C ARG A 129 -16.13 -25.21 -14.49
N GLY A 130 -15.24 -25.63 -13.59
CA GLY A 130 -15.47 -26.78 -12.71
C GLY A 130 -14.38 -27.86 -12.74
N GLU A 131 -13.54 -27.89 -13.77
CA GLU A 131 -12.80 -29.11 -14.15
C GLU A 131 -11.26 -28.95 -14.19
N GLU A 132 -10.74 -27.72 -14.05
CA GLU A 132 -9.32 -27.42 -14.16
C GLU A 132 -8.85 -26.42 -13.08
N LEU A 133 -7.58 -26.52 -12.68
CA LEU A 133 -6.86 -25.55 -11.84
C LEU A 133 -5.65 -25.02 -12.60
N ARG A 134 -5.40 -23.71 -12.56
CA ARG A 134 -4.21 -23.09 -13.15
C ARG A 134 -3.01 -23.17 -12.21
N LEU A 135 -1.84 -23.55 -12.72
CA LEU A 135 -0.58 -23.44 -11.98
C LEU A 135 -0.21 -21.96 -11.76
N SER A 136 0.22 -21.65 -10.54
CA SER A 136 0.76 -20.34 -10.20
C SER A 136 2.27 -20.41 -9.97
N THR A 137 3.01 -19.50 -10.59
CA THR A 137 4.46 -19.34 -10.40
C THR A 137 4.84 -18.15 -9.54
N THR A 138 3.86 -17.54 -8.86
CA THR A 138 4.02 -16.27 -8.13
C THR A 138 5.20 -16.26 -7.16
N PHE A 139 5.53 -17.37 -6.49
CA PHE A 139 6.69 -17.40 -5.58
C PHE A 139 8.03 -17.32 -6.32
N ILE A 140 8.15 -17.94 -7.49
CA ILE A 140 9.37 -17.91 -8.31
C ILE A 140 9.49 -16.55 -9.00
N GLU A 141 8.38 -16.01 -9.51
CA GLU A 141 8.31 -14.64 -10.04
C GLU A 141 8.75 -13.61 -8.99
N ARG A 142 8.24 -13.74 -7.76
CA ARG A 142 8.62 -12.86 -6.64
C ARG A 142 10.12 -12.95 -6.37
N ARG A 143 10.68 -14.16 -6.35
CA ARG A 143 12.13 -14.34 -6.15
C ARG A 143 12.94 -13.65 -7.25
N LEU A 144 12.51 -13.77 -8.51
CA LEU A 144 13.19 -13.16 -9.66
C LEU A 144 13.09 -11.62 -9.63
N LEU A 145 11.91 -11.07 -9.35
CA LEU A 145 11.71 -9.62 -9.24
C LEU A 145 12.53 -9.00 -8.09
N ARG A 146 12.65 -9.71 -6.97
CA ARG A 146 13.48 -9.25 -5.84
C ARG A 146 14.98 -9.32 -6.11
N SER A 147 15.42 -10.04 -7.14
CA SER A 147 16.83 -10.12 -7.54
C SER A 147 17.25 -9.12 -8.62
N LEU A 148 16.33 -8.29 -9.11
CA LEU A 148 16.65 -7.31 -10.15
C LEU A 148 17.65 -6.28 -9.65
N THR A 149 18.66 -6.00 -10.47
CA THR A 149 19.51 -4.81 -10.30
C THR A 149 18.69 -3.54 -10.49
N THR A 150 19.23 -2.40 -10.07
CA THR A 150 18.61 -1.09 -10.29
C THR A 150 18.13 -0.86 -11.73
N LEU A 151 18.97 -1.10 -12.75
CA LEU A 151 18.56 -0.87 -14.16
C LEU A 151 17.47 -1.84 -14.63
N GLN A 152 17.51 -3.10 -14.18
CA GLN A 152 16.50 -4.09 -14.54
C GLN A 152 15.15 -3.79 -13.85
N GLY A 153 15.17 -3.36 -12.59
CA GLY A 153 13.98 -2.91 -11.87
C GLY A 153 13.38 -1.66 -12.48
N GLN A 154 14.22 -0.70 -12.90
CA GLN A 154 13.79 0.48 -13.64
C GLN A 154 13.14 0.11 -14.98
N LEU A 155 13.70 -0.85 -15.73
CA LEU A 155 13.08 -1.36 -16.96
C LEU A 155 11.65 -1.86 -16.67
N PHE A 156 11.49 -2.70 -15.63
CA PHE A 156 10.19 -3.24 -15.25
C PHE A 156 9.19 -2.14 -14.88
N VAL A 157 9.58 -1.17 -14.05
CA VAL A 157 8.73 -0.06 -13.62
C VAL A 157 8.32 0.81 -14.81
N THR A 158 9.26 1.15 -15.71
CA THR A 158 8.96 1.93 -16.91
C THR A 158 8.03 1.16 -17.85
N LEU A 159 8.24 -0.13 -18.08
CA LEU A 159 7.33 -0.96 -18.88
C LEU A 159 5.94 -1.03 -18.24
N LYS A 160 5.87 -1.20 -16.91
CA LYS A 160 4.60 -1.20 -16.18
C LYS A 160 3.88 0.14 -16.30
N TYR A 161 4.59 1.27 -16.23
CA TYR A 161 4.04 2.60 -16.48
C TYR A 161 3.50 2.71 -17.91
N LEU A 162 4.29 2.39 -18.93
CA LEU A 162 3.86 2.48 -20.33
C LEU A 162 2.62 1.61 -20.59
N VAL A 163 2.61 0.37 -20.07
CA VAL A 163 1.44 -0.49 -20.20
C VAL A 163 0.23 0.10 -19.47
N LYS A 164 0.37 0.48 -18.20
CA LYS A 164 -0.78 0.85 -17.36
C LYS A 164 -1.31 2.27 -17.64
N LYS A 165 -0.43 3.23 -17.88
CA LYS A 165 -0.74 4.67 -17.98
C LYS A 165 -0.77 5.21 -19.39
N VAL A 166 -0.15 4.52 -20.36
CA VAL A 166 -0.11 4.98 -21.76
C VAL A 166 -0.91 4.07 -22.69
N ILE A 167 -0.75 2.75 -22.58
CA ILE A 167 -1.38 1.77 -23.48
C ILE A 167 -2.80 1.41 -23.02
N CYS A 168 -2.98 0.94 -21.79
CA CYS A 168 -4.29 0.51 -21.27
C CYS A 168 -5.41 1.56 -21.34
N PRO A 169 -5.16 2.88 -21.23
CA PRO A 169 -6.22 3.88 -21.45
C PRO A 169 -6.75 3.93 -22.89
N ARG A 170 -5.99 3.38 -23.85
CA ARG A 170 -6.32 3.41 -25.28
C ARG A 170 -6.85 2.07 -25.79
N VAL A 171 -6.54 0.97 -25.11
CA VAL A 171 -6.90 -0.40 -25.53
C VAL A 171 -7.18 -1.30 -24.32
N ASN A 172 -8.09 -2.25 -24.50
CA ASN A 172 -8.42 -3.26 -23.49
C ASN A 172 -7.53 -4.51 -23.59
N GLY A 173 -7.57 -5.38 -22.58
CA GLY A 173 -6.93 -6.69 -22.59
C GLY A 173 -5.48 -6.73 -22.10
N MET A 174 -4.73 -5.62 -22.25
CA MET A 174 -3.37 -5.49 -21.72
C MET A 174 -3.36 -5.35 -20.19
N LYS A 175 -2.29 -5.85 -19.57
CA LYS A 175 -2.09 -5.91 -18.10
C LYS A 175 -0.63 -5.80 -17.73
N ALA A 176 -0.35 -5.38 -16.49
CA ALA A 176 1.00 -5.35 -15.91
C ALA A 176 1.74 -6.71 -15.98
N TYR A 177 1.02 -7.83 -16.03
CA TYR A 177 1.62 -9.16 -16.19
C TYR A 177 2.36 -9.34 -17.53
N HIS A 178 1.92 -8.67 -18.60
CA HIS A 178 2.62 -8.65 -19.88
C HIS A 178 3.97 -7.91 -19.74
N ALA A 179 4.00 -6.76 -19.06
CA ALA A 179 5.24 -6.04 -18.76
C ALA A 179 6.20 -6.89 -17.92
N LYS A 180 5.69 -7.62 -16.93
CA LYS A 180 6.47 -8.56 -16.11
C LYS A 180 7.10 -9.67 -16.96
N THR A 181 6.31 -10.31 -17.83
CA THR A 181 6.80 -11.39 -18.69
C THR A 181 7.86 -10.91 -19.67
N VAL A 182 7.63 -9.76 -20.32
CA VAL A 182 8.61 -9.12 -21.21
C VAL A 182 9.90 -8.79 -20.46
N THR A 183 9.80 -8.30 -19.21
CA THR A 183 10.98 -8.04 -18.37
C THR A 183 11.78 -9.32 -18.16
N PHE A 184 11.14 -10.45 -17.83
CA PHE A 184 11.85 -11.71 -17.62
C PHE A 184 12.54 -12.21 -18.89
N ARG A 185 11.89 -12.09 -20.05
CA ARG A 185 12.54 -12.39 -21.34
C ARG A 185 13.72 -11.47 -21.63
N MET A 186 13.62 -10.18 -21.28
CA MET A 186 14.75 -9.26 -21.39
C MET A 186 15.93 -9.67 -20.51
N LEU A 187 15.70 -10.24 -19.33
CA LEU A 187 16.77 -10.77 -18.47
C LEU A 187 17.47 -11.97 -19.10
N GLU A 188 16.70 -12.86 -19.74
CA GLU A 188 17.20 -14.05 -20.44
C GLU A 188 18.03 -13.69 -21.67
N GLU A 189 17.55 -12.73 -22.49
CA GLU A 189 18.13 -12.45 -23.81
C GLU A 189 19.12 -11.28 -23.86
N THR A 190 19.32 -10.55 -22.76
CA THR A 190 20.22 -9.37 -22.72
C THR A 190 21.49 -9.70 -21.97
N ALA A 191 22.64 -9.62 -22.67
CA ALA A 191 23.94 -9.87 -22.06
C ALA A 191 24.22 -8.91 -20.89
N GLN A 192 24.90 -9.40 -19.86
CA GLN A 192 25.18 -8.62 -18.64
C GLN A 192 25.88 -7.28 -18.95
N SER A 193 26.77 -7.26 -19.94
CA SER A 193 27.50 -6.07 -20.38
C SER A 193 26.63 -5.01 -21.07
N GLU A 194 25.41 -5.35 -21.50
CA GLU A 194 24.48 -4.39 -22.13
C GLU A 194 23.64 -3.61 -21.10
N TRP A 195 23.52 -4.11 -19.87
CA TRP A 195 22.81 -3.43 -18.77
C TRP A 195 23.59 -2.23 -18.24
N LYS A 196 23.62 -1.16 -19.03
CA LYS A 196 24.27 0.11 -18.71
C LYS A 196 23.29 1.28 -18.84
N PRO A 197 23.44 2.36 -18.06
CA PRO A 197 22.53 3.50 -18.11
C PRO A 197 22.41 4.11 -19.50
N GLU A 198 23.49 4.19 -20.27
CA GLU A 198 23.51 4.67 -21.67
C GLU A 198 22.63 3.86 -22.63
N ASN A 199 22.38 2.58 -22.34
CA ASN A 199 21.61 1.69 -23.20
C ASN A 199 20.12 1.66 -22.84
N PHE A 200 19.67 2.42 -21.84
CA PHE A 200 18.37 2.18 -21.23
C PHE A 200 17.19 2.36 -22.21
N VAL A 201 17.18 3.41 -23.04
CA VAL A 201 16.16 3.62 -24.07
C VAL A 201 16.22 2.54 -25.16
N LYS A 202 17.42 2.09 -25.55
CA LYS A 202 17.61 0.97 -26.47
C LYS A 202 16.95 -0.31 -25.93
N LEU A 203 17.17 -0.62 -24.65
CA LEU A 203 16.60 -1.79 -23.98
C LEU A 203 15.07 -1.70 -23.87
N LEU A 204 14.54 -0.53 -23.52
CA LEU A 204 13.09 -0.27 -23.51
C LEU A 204 12.45 -0.47 -24.88
N ARG A 205 13.08 0.05 -25.93
CA ARG A 205 12.61 -0.12 -27.31
C ARG A 205 12.63 -1.57 -27.73
N ARG A 206 13.66 -2.33 -27.36
CA ARG A 206 13.73 -3.79 -27.61
C ARG A 206 12.59 -4.52 -26.89
N ALA A 207 12.37 -4.23 -25.60
CA ALA A 207 11.30 -4.83 -24.81
C ALA A 207 9.90 -4.57 -25.42
N LEU A 208 9.60 -3.32 -25.81
CA LEU A 208 8.36 -2.96 -26.48
C LEU A 208 8.19 -3.65 -27.84
N LYS A 209 9.28 -3.79 -28.61
CA LYS A 209 9.26 -4.54 -29.87
C LYS A 209 8.99 -6.03 -29.65
N MET A 210 9.52 -6.64 -28.58
CA MET A 210 9.20 -8.04 -28.22
C MET A 210 7.70 -8.20 -27.95
N LEU A 211 7.12 -7.26 -27.20
CA LEU A 211 5.68 -7.25 -26.94
C LEU A 211 4.86 -7.06 -28.22
N LEU A 212 5.22 -6.09 -29.05
CA LEU A 212 4.57 -5.84 -30.35
C LEU A 212 4.63 -7.07 -31.26
N ASN A 213 5.80 -7.70 -31.38
CA ASN A 213 5.99 -8.88 -32.22
C ASN A 213 5.13 -10.05 -31.72
N SER A 214 4.99 -10.20 -30.40
CA SER A 214 4.15 -11.22 -29.77
C SER A 214 2.67 -11.01 -30.15
N VAL A 215 2.17 -9.78 -29.98
CA VAL A 215 0.79 -9.40 -30.36
C VAL A 215 0.56 -9.51 -31.87
N MET A 216 1.55 -9.18 -32.71
CA MET A 216 1.38 -9.31 -34.16
C MET A 216 1.34 -10.76 -34.62
N LYS A 217 2.15 -11.65 -34.02
CA LYS A 217 2.13 -13.09 -34.35
C LYS A 217 0.77 -13.71 -34.02
N SER A 218 0.19 -13.34 -32.88
CA SER A 218 -1.14 -13.83 -32.49
C SER A 218 -2.23 -13.42 -33.48
N SER A 219 -2.21 -12.16 -33.95
CA SER A 219 -3.16 -11.64 -34.94
C SER A 219 -3.08 -12.37 -36.31
N ILE A 220 -1.91 -12.91 -36.66
CA ILE A 220 -1.69 -13.61 -37.94
C ILE A 220 -2.13 -15.08 -37.83
N GLN A 221 -1.85 -15.75 -36.71
CA GLN A 221 -2.22 -17.16 -36.49
C GLN A 221 -3.73 -17.38 -36.38
N ASP A 222 -4.49 -16.36 -35.97
CA ASP A 222 -5.95 -16.40 -35.85
C ASP A 222 -6.68 -16.62 -37.20
N LYS A 223 -6.05 -16.26 -38.33
CA LYS A 223 -6.57 -16.55 -39.68
C LYS A 223 -6.56 -18.03 -40.06
N ARG A 224 -5.95 -18.90 -39.23
CA ARG A 224 -5.84 -20.35 -39.45
C ARG A 224 -6.72 -21.19 -38.50
N GLU A 225 -7.79 -20.62 -37.94
CA GLU A 225 -8.80 -21.29 -37.07
C GLU A 225 -8.27 -21.96 -35.78
N THR A 226 -6.99 -21.78 -35.44
CA THR A 226 -6.30 -22.49 -34.36
C THR A 226 -6.08 -21.65 -33.10
N ASN A 227 -6.29 -20.32 -33.13
CA ASN A 227 -5.97 -19.41 -32.02
C ASN A 227 -7.22 -18.76 -31.39
N LYS A 228 -8.25 -19.56 -31.07
CA LYS A 228 -9.58 -19.07 -30.67
C LYS A 228 -9.63 -18.26 -29.36
N ASP A 229 -8.56 -18.24 -28.56
CA ASP A 229 -8.58 -17.73 -27.18
C ASP A 229 -7.74 -16.45 -26.97
N GLY A 230 -7.09 -15.90 -27.99
CA GLY A 230 -6.34 -14.63 -27.89
C GLY A 230 -4.98 -14.75 -27.21
N GLU A 231 -4.25 -15.84 -27.49
CA GLU A 231 -2.89 -16.11 -27.01
C GLU A 231 -1.88 -15.12 -27.61
N VAL A 232 -1.09 -14.44 -26.77
CA VAL A 232 -0.11 -13.42 -27.22
C VAL A 232 1.32 -13.89 -27.07
N MET A 233 1.66 -14.49 -25.93
CA MET A 233 3.03 -14.90 -25.63
C MET A 233 3.07 -16.10 -24.70
N GLU A 234 4.13 -16.88 -24.79
CA GLU A 234 4.41 -17.95 -23.85
C GLU A 234 4.66 -17.39 -22.44
N HIS A 235 4.12 -18.08 -21.45
CA HIS A 235 4.35 -17.80 -20.06
C HIS A 235 5.80 -18.14 -19.68
N PHE A 236 6.50 -17.21 -19.02
CA PHE A 236 7.95 -17.31 -18.82
C PHE A 236 8.41 -18.59 -18.11
N PHE A 237 7.73 -19.01 -17.05
CA PHE A 237 8.09 -20.23 -16.28
C PHE A 237 7.34 -21.49 -16.72
N LEU A 238 6.31 -21.34 -17.54
CA LEU A 238 5.44 -22.44 -17.98
C LEU A 238 5.36 -22.30 -19.50
N CYS A 239 6.45 -22.62 -20.22
CA CYS A 239 6.59 -22.27 -21.63
C CYS A 239 5.54 -22.92 -22.54
N ASP A 240 4.91 -24.01 -22.08
CA ASP A 240 3.79 -24.65 -22.75
C ASP A 240 2.44 -23.95 -22.48
N ALA A 241 2.42 -22.95 -21.60
CA ALA A 241 1.27 -22.15 -21.25
C ALA A 241 1.29 -20.79 -21.96
N ALA A 242 0.12 -20.31 -22.41
CA ALA A 242 0.00 -18.99 -23.02
C ALA A 242 -0.43 -17.88 -22.03
N ILE A 243 -0.07 -16.66 -22.38
CA ILE A 243 -0.57 -15.41 -21.80
C ILE A 243 -1.55 -14.79 -22.79
N TYR A 244 -2.71 -14.40 -22.26
CA TYR A 244 -3.85 -13.98 -23.05
C TYR A 244 -4.16 -12.49 -22.84
N LEU A 245 -4.72 -11.86 -23.87
CA LEU A 245 -5.38 -10.56 -23.73
C LEU A 245 -6.74 -10.76 -23.04
N LYS A 246 -6.94 -10.12 -21.88
CA LYS A 246 -8.18 -10.33 -21.11
C LYS A 246 -9.40 -9.78 -21.87
N GLY A 247 -10.31 -10.67 -22.25
CA GLY A 247 -11.61 -10.28 -22.85
C GLY A 247 -11.48 -9.66 -24.24
N ALA A 248 -10.37 -9.92 -24.93
CA ALA A 248 -10.07 -9.35 -26.23
C ALA A 248 -10.35 -10.36 -27.35
N ASN A 249 -10.79 -9.86 -28.50
CA ASN A 249 -10.92 -10.60 -29.75
C ASN A 249 -9.81 -10.20 -30.75
N SER A 250 -9.83 -10.78 -31.95
CA SER A 250 -8.80 -10.54 -32.99
C SER A 250 -8.67 -9.08 -33.45
N ARG A 251 -9.76 -8.29 -33.43
CA ARG A 251 -9.71 -6.84 -33.74
C ARG A 251 -8.95 -6.07 -32.66
N ASP A 252 -9.10 -6.47 -31.41
CA ASP A 252 -8.42 -5.83 -30.28
C ASP A 252 -6.90 -6.06 -30.35
N ALA A 253 -6.44 -7.24 -30.79
CA ALA A 253 -5.01 -7.51 -30.97
C ALA A 253 -4.36 -6.60 -32.03
N GLN A 254 -5.06 -6.35 -33.15
CA GLN A 254 -4.57 -5.42 -34.18
C GLN A 254 -4.55 -3.97 -33.68
N GLU A 255 -5.54 -3.57 -32.90
CA GLU A 255 -5.60 -2.24 -32.27
C GLU A 255 -4.46 -2.05 -31.26
N ILE A 256 -4.23 -3.04 -30.39
CA ILE A 256 -3.10 -3.04 -29.45
C ILE A 256 -1.77 -2.94 -30.21
N ALA A 257 -1.61 -3.67 -31.31
CA ALA A 257 -0.41 -3.57 -32.14
C ALA A 257 -0.22 -2.17 -32.72
N ASN A 258 -1.29 -1.50 -33.16
CA ASN A 258 -1.23 -0.12 -33.67
C ASN A 258 -0.85 0.87 -32.56
N VAL A 259 -1.44 0.72 -31.37
CA VAL A 259 -1.07 1.55 -30.20
C VAL A 259 0.39 1.31 -29.79
N LEU A 260 0.86 0.06 -29.80
CA LEU A 260 2.27 -0.25 -29.50
C LEU A 260 3.24 0.37 -30.52
N LYS A 261 2.87 0.40 -31.81
CA LYS A 261 3.65 1.09 -32.85
C LYS A 261 3.72 2.60 -32.59
N ASP A 262 2.58 3.22 -32.31
CA ASP A 262 2.52 4.64 -31.97
C ASP A 262 3.33 4.99 -30.71
N VAL A 263 3.27 4.16 -29.66
CA VAL A 263 4.11 4.31 -28.45
C VAL A 263 5.60 4.16 -28.77
N LEU A 264 5.97 3.28 -29.71
CA LEU A 264 7.36 3.11 -30.16
C LEU A 264 7.86 4.32 -30.97
N GLU A 265 7.01 4.88 -31.81
CA GLU A 265 7.29 6.09 -32.61
C GLU A 265 7.45 7.32 -31.71
N ASN A 266 6.59 7.44 -30.68
CA ASN A 266 6.56 8.56 -29.74
C ASN A 266 7.26 8.26 -28.40
N LEU A 267 8.15 7.27 -28.36
CA LEU A 267 8.74 6.77 -27.10
C LEU A 267 9.43 7.88 -26.31
N HIS A 268 10.17 8.77 -26.96
CA HIS A 268 10.86 9.88 -26.28
C HIS A 268 9.90 10.78 -25.51
N GLN A 269 8.74 11.11 -26.10
CA GLN A 269 7.74 11.94 -25.44
C GLN A 269 7.19 11.25 -24.19
N HIS A 270 6.79 9.98 -24.31
CA HIS A 270 6.28 9.22 -23.17
C HIS A 270 7.30 9.04 -22.04
N LEU A 271 8.60 8.94 -22.36
CA LEU A 271 9.66 8.89 -21.36
C LEU A 271 9.90 10.25 -20.69
N ASN A 272 9.74 11.36 -21.43
CA ASN A 272 9.73 12.71 -20.84
C ASN A 272 8.53 12.91 -19.92
N ASP A 273 7.34 12.45 -20.32
CA ASP A 273 6.14 12.50 -19.48
C ASP A 273 6.35 11.69 -18.21
N LEU A 274 6.97 10.50 -18.29
CA LEU A 274 7.34 9.72 -17.12
C LEU A 274 8.31 10.48 -16.20
N MET A 275 9.33 11.15 -16.73
CA MET A 275 10.26 11.94 -15.92
C MET A 275 9.60 13.11 -15.18
N ASN A 276 8.48 13.62 -15.69
CA ASN A 276 7.65 14.63 -15.04
C ASN A 276 6.61 14.03 -14.09
N TYR A 277 6.20 12.78 -14.33
CA TYR A 277 5.27 12.04 -13.49
C TYR A 277 5.90 11.56 -12.17
N VAL A 278 7.16 11.11 -12.21
CA VAL A 278 7.85 10.60 -11.01
C VAL A 278 8.26 11.73 -10.07
N GLN A 279 8.20 11.47 -8.77
CA GLN A 279 8.58 12.44 -7.73
C GLN A 279 9.80 11.95 -6.95
N PRO A 280 10.76 12.84 -6.64
CA PRO A 280 11.93 12.48 -5.86
C PRO A 280 11.55 12.06 -4.44
N THR A 281 12.37 11.22 -3.81
CA THR A 281 12.24 10.94 -2.38
C THR A 281 12.62 12.17 -1.55
N ASP A 282 12.05 12.28 -0.35
CA ASP A 282 12.48 13.30 0.62
C ASP A 282 13.95 13.14 1.03
N ALA A 283 14.52 14.16 1.70
CA ALA A 283 15.91 14.16 2.12
C ALA A 283 16.28 13.01 3.09
N SER A 284 15.29 12.50 3.86
CA SER A 284 15.48 11.32 4.73
C SER A 284 15.39 9.99 3.98
N GLY A 285 14.92 10.00 2.72
CA GLY A 285 14.56 8.79 1.98
C GLY A 285 13.51 7.95 2.70
N ARG A 286 12.60 8.57 3.48
CA ARG A 286 11.72 7.84 4.40
C ARG A 286 10.84 6.82 3.66
N PHE A 287 10.68 5.65 4.28
CA PHE A 287 9.76 4.60 3.86
C PHE A 287 8.54 4.56 4.79
N ALA A 288 7.37 4.82 4.23
CA ALA A 288 6.10 4.69 4.95
C ALA A 288 5.78 3.21 5.18
N PHE A 289 5.55 2.83 6.44
CA PHE A 289 5.11 1.48 6.77
C PHE A 289 4.26 1.49 8.06
N HIS A 290 2.96 1.32 7.90
CA HIS A 290 1.99 1.28 8.99
C HIS A 290 1.14 0.01 8.86
N PRO A 291 1.58 -1.13 9.43
CA PRO A 291 0.93 -2.41 9.18
C PRO A 291 -0.58 -2.41 9.45
N PHE A 292 -1.03 -1.76 10.52
CA PHE A 292 -2.46 -1.71 10.90
C PHE A 292 -3.34 -0.83 10.01
N LEU A 293 -2.78 -0.21 8.96
CA LEU A 293 -3.55 0.47 7.90
C LEU A 293 -3.70 -0.37 6.63
N ILE A 294 -2.82 -1.35 6.43
CA ILE A 294 -2.68 -2.08 5.17
C ILE A 294 -2.81 -3.59 5.34
N LEU A 295 -3.10 -4.06 6.57
CA LEU A 295 -3.33 -5.46 6.85
C LEU A 295 -4.61 -5.91 6.11
N PRO A 296 -4.53 -6.92 5.23
CA PRO A 296 -5.67 -7.28 4.38
C PRO A 296 -6.79 -8.01 5.12
N ILE A 297 -6.48 -8.65 6.26
CA ILE A 297 -7.44 -9.36 7.11
C ILE A 297 -7.28 -8.83 8.54
N LEU A 298 -8.35 -8.21 9.02
CA LEU A 298 -8.39 -7.52 10.31
C LEU A 298 -9.48 -8.08 11.25
N ASP A 299 -9.90 -9.31 11.02
CA ASP A 299 -10.83 -10.02 11.90
C ASP A 299 -10.43 -9.85 13.37
N HIS A 300 -11.40 -9.41 14.18
CA HIS A 300 -11.19 -9.25 15.60
C HIS A 300 -10.85 -10.60 16.24
N LYS A 301 -9.82 -10.62 17.08
CA LYS A 301 -9.47 -11.79 17.89
C LYS A 301 -9.71 -11.54 19.37
N PRO A 302 -10.10 -12.58 20.14
CA PRO A 302 -10.22 -12.45 21.59
C PRO A 302 -8.89 -11.98 22.19
N VAL A 303 -8.95 -10.94 23.02
CA VAL A 303 -7.78 -10.45 23.73
C VAL A 303 -7.50 -11.35 24.94
N SER A 304 -6.41 -12.12 24.89
CA SER A 304 -5.95 -12.88 26.07
C SER A 304 -5.68 -11.93 27.23
N GLY A 305 -6.15 -12.25 28.44
CA GLY A 305 -5.93 -11.45 29.65
C GLY A 305 -4.55 -11.61 30.32
N LYS A 306 -3.67 -12.50 29.80
CA LYS A 306 -2.38 -12.84 30.43
C LYS A 306 -1.21 -12.64 29.47
N GLY A 307 -0.04 -12.29 30.03
CA GLY A 307 1.23 -12.23 29.30
C GLY A 307 1.49 -10.93 28.52
N SER A 308 2.71 -10.84 27.97
CA SER A 308 3.15 -9.77 27.10
C SER A 308 2.41 -9.78 25.77
N ILE A 309 2.05 -8.60 25.27
CA ILE A 309 1.40 -8.42 23.97
C ILE A 309 2.44 -8.56 22.87
N GLU A 310 2.26 -9.53 21.97
CA GLU A 310 3.02 -9.57 20.72
C GLU A 310 2.56 -8.47 19.76
N TYR A 311 3.44 -8.03 18.86
CA TYR A 311 3.16 -6.92 17.95
C TYR A 311 1.82 -7.08 17.20
N HIS A 312 1.54 -8.26 16.66
CA HIS A 312 0.33 -8.53 15.89
C HIS A 312 -0.98 -8.43 16.71
N GLN A 313 -0.91 -8.57 18.04
CA GLN A 313 -2.05 -8.49 18.97
C GLN A 313 -2.37 -7.06 19.40
N ILE A 314 -1.49 -6.09 19.11
CA ILE A 314 -1.71 -4.67 19.43
C ILE A 314 -3.05 -4.19 18.85
N TYR A 315 -3.36 -4.60 17.61
CA TYR A 315 -4.62 -4.30 16.96
C TYR A 315 -5.84 -4.63 17.84
N ASP A 316 -5.91 -5.87 18.33
CA ASP A 316 -7.07 -6.36 19.08
C ASP A 316 -7.18 -5.67 20.45
N VAL A 317 -6.04 -5.41 21.11
CA VAL A 317 -6.00 -4.69 22.39
C VAL A 317 -6.47 -3.24 22.24
N VAL A 318 -6.00 -2.54 21.20
CA VAL A 318 -6.39 -1.15 20.93
C VAL A 318 -7.87 -1.08 20.55
N ARG A 319 -8.34 -2.00 19.69
CA ARG A 319 -9.74 -2.11 19.30
C ARG A 319 -10.64 -2.36 20.51
N GLU A 320 -10.27 -3.29 21.39
CA GLU A 320 -11.00 -3.57 22.63
C GLU A 320 -11.03 -2.36 23.57
N GLY A 321 -9.92 -1.62 23.68
CA GLY A 321 -9.87 -0.37 24.43
C GLY A 321 -10.86 0.68 23.89
N ILE A 322 -10.97 0.83 22.56
CA ILE A 322 -11.98 1.70 21.94
C ILE A 322 -13.40 1.20 22.25
N CYS A 323 -13.67 -0.10 22.12
CA CYS A 323 -14.98 -0.67 22.46
C CYS A 323 -15.39 -0.34 23.89
N GLN A 324 -14.50 -0.53 24.86
CA GLN A 324 -14.81 -0.23 26.26
C GLN A 324 -15.03 1.26 26.52
N LEU A 325 -14.30 2.13 25.82
CA LEU A 325 -14.53 3.57 25.89
C LEU A 325 -15.94 3.95 25.36
N CYS A 326 -16.35 3.36 24.24
CA CYS A 326 -17.61 3.69 23.56
C CYS A 326 -18.85 3.05 24.18
N PHE A 327 -18.74 1.81 24.67
CA PHE A 327 -19.91 0.96 24.95
C PHE A 327 -20.01 0.48 26.40
N SER A 328 -18.92 0.42 27.17
CA SER A 328 -18.98 0.02 28.58
C SER A 328 -19.54 1.12 29.48
N ASP A 329 -19.99 0.72 30.66
CA ASP A 329 -20.46 1.63 31.71
C ASP A 329 -19.32 2.47 32.32
N CYS A 330 -19.68 3.34 33.27
CA CYS A 330 -18.74 4.17 34.03
C CYS A 330 -18.47 3.61 35.44
N GLY A 331 -18.55 2.28 35.62
CA GLY A 331 -18.26 1.63 36.90
C GLY A 331 -16.77 1.52 37.23
N ALA A 332 -16.43 1.42 38.53
CA ALA A 332 -15.04 1.29 38.99
C ALA A 332 -14.35 0.02 38.46
N GLU A 333 -15.08 -1.10 38.39
CA GLU A 333 -14.56 -2.35 37.82
C GLU A 333 -14.24 -2.21 36.33
N SER A 334 -15.11 -1.54 35.56
CA SER A 334 -14.88 -1.22 34.15
C SER A 334 -13.66 -0.31 33.97
N GLN A 335 -13.48 0.68 34.85
CA GLN A 335 -12.29 1.53 34.85
C GLN A 335 -11.02 0.71 35.08
N GLU A 336 -11.01 -0.15 36.10
CA GLU A 336 -9.85 -0.98 36.43
C GLU A 336 -9.52 -1.95 35.29
N ALA A 337 -10.53 -2.60 34.72
CA ALA A 337 -10.37 -3.52 33.59
C ALA A 337 -9.78 -2.81 32.36
N LEU A 338 -10.31 -1.63 32.01
CA LEU A 338 -9.83 -0.83 30.88
C LEU A 338 -8.39 -0.35 31.10
N MET A 339 -8.08 0.18 32.28
CA MET A 339 -6.74 0.66 32.61
C MET A 339 -5.71 -0.48 32.61
N LYS A 340 -6.09 -1.65 33.10
CA LYS A 340 -5.28 -2.87 33.05
C LYS A 340 -5.05 -3.34 31.63
N LEU A 341 -6.07 -3.30 30.76
CA LEU A 341 -5.96 -3.63 29.34
C LEU A 341 -4.97 -2.68 28.63
N ILE A 342 -5.19 -1.37 28.75
CA ILE A 342 -4.35 -0.33 28.14
C ILE A 342 -2.91 -0.43 28.63
N GLY A 343 -2.71 -0.68 29.93
CA GLY A 343 -1.39 -0.79 30.55
C GLY A 343 -0.47 -1.87 29.94
N ARG A 344 -1.05 -2.85 29.24
CA ARG A 344 -0.30 -3.93 28.58
C ARG A 344 0.28 -3.55 27.22
N LEU A 345 -0.15 -2.43 26.64
CA LEU A 345 0.33 -2.00 25.33
C LEU A 345 1.85 -1.70 25.38
N PRO A 346 2.64 -2.24 24.44
CA PRO A 346 4.09 -2.10 24.44
C PRO A 346 4.54 -0.68 24.05
N VAL A 347 5.85 -0.41 24.18
CA VAL A 347 6.47 0.87 23.80
C VAL A 347 6.22 1.22 22.32
N CYS A 348 6.08 0.21 21.45
CA CYS A 348 5.80 0.44 20.04
C CYS A 348 4.38 0.90 19.71
N ALA A 349 3.49 0.95 20.70
CA ALA A 349 2.13 1.48 20.61
C ALA A 349 1.91 2.59 21.65
N ARG A 350 2.95 3.39 21.92
CA ARG A 350 2.95 4.35 23.04
C ARG A 350 1.90 5.43 22.83
N SER A 351 1.82 6.07 21.67
CA SER A 351 0.81 7.09 21.41
C SER A 351 -0.60 6.51 21.52
N ALA A 352 -0.85 5.31 21.00
CA ALA A 352 -2.14 4.63 21.19
C ALA A 352 -2.46 4.38 22.67
N ARG A 353 -1.49 3.87 23.44
CA ARG A 353 -1.64 3.61 24.87
C ARG A 353 -1.96 4.86 25.67
N GLU A 354 -1.18 5.93 25.49
CA GLU A 354 -1.35 7.16 26.26
C GLU A 354 -2.62 7.91 25.83
N ALA A 355 -3.00 7.85 24.55
CA ALA A 355 -4.27 8.42 24.08
C ALA A 355 -5.47 7.71 24.72
N LEU A 356 -5.50 6.38 24.67
CA LEU A 356 -6.55 5.58 25.30
C LEU A 356 -6.61 5.84 26.81
N ARG A 357 -5.47 5.99 27.46
CA ARG A 357 -5.40 6.31 28.90
C ARG A 357 -5.99 7.68 29.22
N ALA A 358 -5.65 8.70 28.45
CA ALA A 358 -6.22 10.04 28.62
C ALA A 358 -7.74 10.03 28.37
N LEU A 359 -8.19 9.36 27.30
CA LEU A 359 -9.61 9.18 27.01
C LEU A 359 -10.35 8.41 28.11
N ALA A 360 -9.74 7.37 28.68
CA ALA A 360 -10.30 6.64 29.81
C ALA A 360 -10.49 7.56 31.01
N PHE A 361 -9.47 8.33 31.40
CA PHE A 361 -9.60 9.30 32.49
C PHE A 361 -10.73 10.31 32.24
N LEU A 362 -10.91 10.79 31.01
CA LEU A 362 -12.03 11.68 30.67
C LEU A 362 -13.39 11.00 30.77
N LYS A 363 -13.51 9.73 30.35
CA LYS A 363 -14.74 8.94 30.49
C LYS A 363 -15.19 8.80 31.95
N PHE A 364 -14.25 8.71 32.88
CA PHE A 364 -14.49 8.60 34.32
C PHE A 364 -14.38 9.94 35.06
N GLU A 365 -14.51 11.07 34.36
CA GLU A 365 -14.54 12.42 34.94
C GLU A 365 -13.27 12.83 35.72
N GLN A 366 -12.12 12.26 35.36
CA GLN A 366 -10.81 12.48 35.99
C GLN A 366 -9.90 13.37 35.15
N SER A 367 -10.34 14.61 34.87
CA SER A 367 -9.64 15.56 33.98
C SER A 367 -8.19 15.85 34.39
N ASP A 368 -7.88 15.97 35.69
CA ASP A 368 -6.52 16.22 36.16
C ASP A 368 -5.57 15.06 35.84
N SER A 369 -6.07 13.82 35.92
CA SER A 369 -5.31 12.63 35.57
C SER A 369 -5.08 12.54 34.06
N ALA A 370 -6.09 12.91 33.25
CA ALA A 370 -5.93 13.04 31.81
C ALA A 370 -4.85 14.07 31.45
N LEU A 371 -4.89 15.26 32.06
CA LEU A 371 -3.90 16.31 31.84
C LEU A 371 -2.49 15.84 32.21
N LYS A 372 -2.33 15.14 33.34
CA LYS A 372 -1.05 14.58 33.76
C LYS A 372 -0.47 13.59 32.74
N VAL A 373 -1.31 12.75 32.14
CA VAL A 373 -0.88 11.85 31.04
C VAL A 373 -0.36 12.68 29.86
N LEU A 374 -1.14 13.68 29.43
CA LEU A 374 -0.84 14.50 28.27
C LEU A 374 0.46 15.32 28.41
N THR A 375 0.71 15.88 29.60
CA THR A 375 1.95 16.60 29.94
C THR A 375 3.15 15.65 29.92
N ASN A 376 3.01 14.45 30.49
CA ASN A 376 4.10 13.47 30.53
C ASN A 376 4.51 12.94 29.14
N CYS A 377 3.66 13.09 28.12
CA CYS A 377 3.94 12.63 26.76
C CYS A 377 4.24 13.74 25.74
N GLU A 378 4.41 14.99 26.17
CA GLU A 378 4.61 16.17 25.30
C GLU A 378 5.80 16.04 24.34
N TRP A 379 6.88 15.38 24.77
CA TRP A 379 8.12 15.23 24.01
C TRP A 379 8.16 14.00 23.11
N PHE A 380 7.17 13.11 23.20
CA PHE A 380 7.17 11.88 22.40
C PHE A 380 6.76 12.17 20.97
N ARG A 381 7.35 11.42 20.04
CA ARG A 381 7.08 11.52 18.63
C ARG A 381 6.89 10.12 18.08
N VAL A 382 5.85 9.97 17.27
CA VAL A 382 5.57 8.74 16.54
C VAL A 382 6.61 8.48 15.45
N SER A 383 6.81 7.21 15.14
CA SER A 383 7.57 6.80 13.96
C SER A 383 6.71 6.95 12.71
N ARG A 384 6.97 7.99 11.92
CA ARG A 384 6.29 8.24 10.64
C ARG A 384 6.74 7.31 9.50
N GLY A 385 7.80 6.54 9.72
CA GLY A 385 8.33 5.60 8.75
C GLY A 385 9.72 5.10 9.15
N ILE A 386 10.36 4.40 8.23
CA ILE A 386 11.73 3.91 8.35
C ILE A 386 12.61 4.82 7.50
N ASP A 387 13.55 5.53 8.10
CA ASP A 387 14.50 6.34 7.34
C ASP A 387 15.44 5.42 6.54
N TRP A 388 15.55 5.65 5.24
CA TRP A 388 16.33 4.82 4.32
C TRP A 388 17.09 5.70 3.33
N PRO A 389 18.17 6.35 3.78
CA PRO A 389 18.93 7.29 2.97
C PRO A 389 19.63 6.60 1.79
N GLU A 390 20.07 7.38 0.79
CA GLU A 390 20.72 6.89 -0.43
C GLU A 390 21.93 5.97 -0.17
N ARG A 391 22.66 6.19 0.94
CA ARG A 391 23.82 5.38 1.35
C ARG A 391 23.48 3.96 1.86
N SER A 392 22.20 3.62 1.98
CA SER A 392 21.75 2.34 2.54
C SER A 392 22.02 1.19 1.57
N ARG A 393 22.40 0.01 2.10
CA ARG A 393 22.80 -1.14 1.28
C ARG A 393 21.68 -2.15 1.16
N VAL A 394 21.66 -2.87 0.03
CA VAL A 394 20.76 -4.01 -0.21
C VAL A 394 20.81 -5.04 0.92
N THR A 395 22.01 -5.33 1.45
CA THR A 395 22.22 -6.31 2.53
C THR A 395 21.58 -5.93 3.86
N ASP A 396 21.33 -4.64 4.09
CA ASP A 396 20.76 -4.14 5.35
C ASP A 396 19.23 -4.29 5.35
N ALA A 397 18.62 -4.41 4.17
CA ALA A 397 17.18 -4.47 3.95
C ALA A 397 16.61 -5.85 4.29
N THR A 398 16.64 -6.21 5.58
CA THR A 398 16.18 -7.51 6.07
C THR A 398 14.87 -7.40 6.84
N PRO A 399 14.04 -8.46 6.89
CA PRO A 399 12.87 -8.50 7.76
C PRO A 399 13.24 -8.25 9.24
N GLY A 400 14.43 -8.70 9.68
CA GLY A 400 14.94 -8.46 11.03
C GLY A 400 15.18 -6.98 11.33
N PHE A 401 15.73 -6.23 10.36
CA PHE A 401 15.89 -4.78 10.47
C PHE A 401 14.53 -4.08 10.63
N VAL A 402 13.56 -4.42 9.78
CA VAL A 402 12.20 -3.86 9.84
C VAL A 402 11.54 -4.18 11.19
N TRP A 403 11.65 -5.43 11.67
CA TRP A 403 11.12 -5.82 12.98
C TRP A 403 11.78 -5.07 14.14
N LYS A 404 13.09 -4.87 14.08
CA LYS A 404 13.83 -4.10 15.09
C LYS A 404 13.28 -2.68 15.15
N HIS A 405 13.11 -2.03 14.00
CA HIS A 405 12.50 -0.70 13.91
C HIS A 405 11.13 -0.70 14.57
N LEU A 406 10.18 -1.51 14.07
CA LEU A 406 8.81 -1.58 14.57
C LEU A 406 8.71 -1.79 16.08
N LYS A 407 9.58 -2.62 16.67
CA LYS A 407 9.51 -2.90 18.11
C LYS A 407 10.15 -1.82 18.98
N SER A 408 11.07 -1.03 18.43
CA SER A 408 11.90 -0.07 19.17
C SER A 408 11.35 1.36 19.18
N CYS A 409 10.47 1.69 18.25
CA CYS A 409 9.87 3.00 18.11
C CYS A 409 8.34 2.91 18.17
N ASP A 410 7.69 4.05 18.36
CA ASP A 410 6.22 4.14 18.38
C ASP A 410 5.65 4.04 16.96
N SER A 411 5.63 2.82 16.42
CA SER A 411 5.22 2.51 15.04
C SER A 411 3.73 2.16 14.90
N ALA A 412 3.07 1.78 15.99
CA ALA A 412 1.67 1.37 16.03
C ALA A 412 0.78 2.49 16.60
N TRP A 413 0.64 3.56 15.82
CA TRP A 413 -0.10 4.77 16.19
C TRP A 413 -1.22 5.15 15.21
N LYS A 414 -1.25 4.51 14.04
CA LYS A 414 -2.33 4.62 13.05
C LYS A 414 -3.00 3.27 12.85
N PHE A 415 -4.32 3.25 12.84
CA PHE A 415 -5.13 2.04 12.73
C PHE A 415 -6.35 2.26 11.85
N CYS A 416 -6.72 1.22 11.12
CA CYS A 416 -8.03 1.09 10.49
C CYS A 416 -8.77 -0.07 11.18
N PHE A 417 -9.94 0.18 11.76
CA PHE A 417 -10.71 -0.78 12.52
C PHE A 417 -12.00 -1.17 11.85
N GLU A 418 -12.41 -2.42 11.99
CA GLU A 418 -13.77 -2.84 11.68
C GLU A 418 -14.61 -2.93 12.96
N PHE A 419 -15.74 -2.23 12.98
CA PHE A 419 -16.71 -2.29 14.06
C PHE A 419 -18.11 -2.61 13.52
N LYS A 420 -18.84 -3.47 14.24
CA LYS A 420 -20.25 -3.78 13.92
C LYS A 420 -21.22 -2.66 14.32
N GLU A 421 -20.83 -1.88 15.32
CA GLU A 421 -21.60 -0.77 15.86
C GLU A 421 -20.75 0.50 15.75
N ILE A 422 -21.40 1.64 15.51
CA ILE A 422 -20.71 2.92 15.32
C ILE A 422 -19.99 3.32 16.62
N PRO A 423 -18.64 3.30 16.67
CA PRO A 423 -17.89 3.68 17.86
C PRO A 423 -18.00 5.18 18.08
N THR A 424 -18.66 5.58 19.18
CA THR A 424 -18.85 7.00 19.54
C THR A 424 -18.32 7.28 20.94
N LEU A 425 -17.44 8.27 21.08
CA LEU A 425 -16.90 8.73 22.38
C LEU A 425 -17.87 9.74 23.01
N LYS A 426 -19.01 9.25 23.53
CA LYS A 426 -20.13 10.08 24.02
C LYS A 426 -19.78 11.08 25.14
N PHE A 427 -18.68 10.85 25.85
CA PHE A 427 -18.18 11.71 26.92
C PHE A 427 -17.38 12.92 26.41
N LEU A 428 -17.05 12.97 25.11
CA LEU A 428 -16.38 14.11 24.49
C LEU A 428 -17.38 15.09 23.84
N PRO A 429 -17.04 16.38 23.73
CA PRO A 429 -17.81 17.33 22.93
C PRO A 429 -17.95 16.87 21.47
N LYS A 430 -19.11 17.12 20.84
CA LYS A 430 -19.45 16.61 19.51
C LYS A 430 -18.37 16.80 18.44
N PRO A 431 -17.78 18.01 18.23
CA PRO A 431 -16.77 18.19 17.19
C PRO A 431 -15.52 17.31 17.39
N LEU A 432 -15.14 17.09 18.65
CA LEU A 432 -14.00 16.25 18.99
C LEU A 432 -14.34 14.76 18.84
N SER A 433 -15.50 14.34 19.38
CA SER A 433 -15.96 12.95 19.27
C SER A 433 -16.08 12.50 17.81
N SER A 434 -16.53 13.36 16.89
CA SER A 434 -16.68 13.03 15.46
C SER A 434 -15.35 12.97 14.70
N CYS A 435 -14.28 13.54 15.26
CA CYS A 435 -12.98 13.64 14.60
C CYS A 435 -11.92 12.73 15.22
N CYS A 436 -12.14 12.16 16.41
CA CYS A 436 -11.22 11.19 17.01
C CYS A 436 -11.31 9.80 16.37
N ILE A 437 -12.50 9.38 15.93
CA ILE A 437 -12.72 8.11 15.24
C ILE A 437 -13.47 8.44 13.95
N ILE A 438 -12.78 8.31 12.81
CA ILE A 438 -13.29 8.75 11.51
C ILE A 438 -13.91 7.57 10.79
N ASN A 439 -15.14 7.72 10.31
CA ASN A 439 -15.74 6.75 9.39
C ASN A 439 -15.15 6.96 7.99
N LEU A 440 -14.67 5.89 7.36
CA LEU A 440 -14.20 5.91 5.98
C LEU A 440 -15.39 5.67 5.03
N GLU A 441 -16.20 6.70 4.80
CA GLU A 441 -17.52 6.67 4.12
C GLU A 441 -17.54 6.18 2.65
N HIS A 442 -16.44 5.63 2.13
CA HIS A 442 -16.32 5.12 0.76
C HIS A 442 -15.68 3.73 0.65
N VAL A 443 -15.46 3.05 1.78
CA VAL A 443 -15.04 1.66 1.82
C VAL A 443 -16.30 0.81 1.95
N ALA A 444 -16.39 -0.32 1.24
CA ALA A 444 -17.57 -1.21 1.26
C ALA A 444 -17.88 -1.86 2.63
N TYR A 445 -17.20 -1.45 3.69
CA TYR A 445 -17.18 -2.05 5.03
C TYR A 445 -17.23 -0.94 6.10
N ASP A 446 -17.73 -1.27 7.29
CA ASP A 446 -17.78 -0.41 8.49
C ASP A 446 -16.36 -0.17 9.05
N CYS A 447 -15.54 0.54 8.29
CA CYS A 447 -14.14 0.82 8.54
C CYS A 447 -13.94 2.19 9.19
N TYR A 448 -13.16 2.22 10.27
CA TYR A 448 -12.92 3.40 11.09
C TYR A 448 -11.43 3.68 11.27
N TYR A 449 -11.01 4.89 10.94
CA TYR A 449 -9.63 5.32 11.03
C TYR A 449 -9.34 6.09 12.32
N VAL A 450 -8.22 5.77 12.95
CA VAL A 450 -7.70 6.48 14.12
C VAL A 450 -6.20 6.71 14.01
N ASN A 451 -5.81 7.97 14.11
CA ASN A 451 -4.46 8.49 14.28
C ASN A 451 -4.29 8.97 15.72
N PHE A 452 -3.69 8.14 16.56
CA PHE A 452 -3.59 8.42 18.00
C PHE A 452 -2.63 9.57 18.34
N GLU A 453 -1.69 9.90 17.45
CA GLU A 453 -0.88 11.11 17.62
C GLU A 453 -1.75 12.36 17.48
N ALA A 454 -2.58 12.42 16.44
CA ALA A 454 -3.47 13.54 16.23
C ALA A 454 -4.47 13.68 17.39
N VAL A 455 -5.05 12.58 17.88
CA VAL A 455 -5.93 12.55 19.06
C VAL A 455 -5.22 13.12 20.30
N LEU A 456 -3.99 12.68 20.60
CA LEU A 456 -3.22 13.19 21.74
C LEU A 456 -2.99 14.71 21.65
N GLN A 457 -2.61 15.20 20.47
CA GLN A 457 -2.33 16.62 20.27
C GLN A 457 -3.60 17.45 20.41
N THR A 458 -4.75 16.97 19.93
CA THR A 458 -6.02 17.68 20.14
C THR A 458 -6.47 17.68 21.58
N LEU A 459 -6.34 16.55 22.30
CA LEU A 459 -6.67 16.54 23.73
C LEU A 459 -5.80 17.52 24.52
N ARG A 460 -4.53 17.72 24.13
CA ARG A 460 -3.68 18.79 24.69
C ARG A 460 -4.24 20.18 24.39
N LEU A 461 -4.66 20.45 23.15
CA LEU A 461 -5.23 21.75 22.76
C LEU A 461 -6.48 22.10 23.58
N GLU A 462 -7.30 21.09 23.89
CA GLU A 462 -8.56 21.26 24.61
C GLU A 462 -8.38 21.35 26.14
N LEU A 463 -7.44 20.59 26.72
CA LEU A 463 -7.30 20.46 28.18
C LEU A 463 -6.15 21.28 28.78
N SER A 464 -5.13 21.63 27.99
CA SER A 464 -3.97 22.40 28.47
C SER A 464 -4.21 23.90 28.35
N SER A 465 -3.86 24.64 29.41
CA SER A 465 -3.73 26.10 29.35
C SER A 465 -2.46 26.54 28.61
N ASN A 466 -1.44 25.68 28.56
CA ASN A 466 -0.20 25.92 27.81
C ASN A 466 -0.39 25.48 26.35
N ARG A 467 -0.50 26.46 25.45
CA ARG A 467 -0.71 26.25 24.01
C ARG A 467 0.58 26.18 23.19
N VAL A 468 1.76 26.44 23.76
CA VAL A 468 3.00 26.60 22.98
C VAL A 468 3.33 25.37 22.11
N MET A 469 3.30 24.16 22.67
CA MET A 469 3.59 22.95 21.87
C MET A 469 2.46 22.58 20.93
N ALA A 470 1.24 22.96 21.30
CA ALA A 470 0.04 22.70 20.56
C ALA A 470 -0.02 23.58 19.30
N ASP A 471 0.35 24.86 19.42
CA ASP A 471 0.51 25.81 18.32
C ASP A 471 1.66 25.39 17.41
N LYS A 472 2.78 24.91 17.98
CA LYS A 472 3.87 24.32 17.19
C LYS A 472 3.44 23.09 16.40
N TRP A 473 2.57 22.26 16.96
CA TRP A 473 2.01 21.12 16.24
C TRP A 473 1.09 21.58 15.09
N VAL A 474 0.23 22.58 15.32
CA VAL A 474 -0.58 23.20 14.26
C VAL A 474 0.31 23.75 13.15
N GLU A 475 1.38 24.46 13.49
CA GLU A 475 2.35 24.97 12.52
C GLU A 475 3.08 23.85 11.76
N ASP A 476 3.50 22.78 12.43
CA ASP A 476 4.08 21.59 11.79
C ASP A 476 3.10 20.99 10.77
N VAL A 477 1.85 20.74 11.17
CA VAL A 477 0.81 20.16 10.31
C VAL A 477 0.56 21.05 9.09
N LEU A 478 0.42 22.37 9.28
CA LEU A 478 0.18 23.32 8.20
C LEU A 478 1.31 23.37 7.17
N ASN A 479 2.56 23.22 7.60
CA ASN A 479 3.72 23.34 6.71
C ASN A 479 4.16 22.01 6.09
N ARG A 480 3.81 20.89 6.70
CA ARG A 480 4.29 19.57 6.27
C ARG A 480 3.53 19.01 5.06
N GLU A 481 4.25 18.43 4.11
CA GLU A 481 3.66 17.83 2.90
C GLU A 481 2.99 16.48 3.17
N ASP A 482 3.54 15.67 4.07
CA ASP A 482 3.02 14.34 4.43
C ASP A 482 2.04 14.35 5.61
N ALA A 483 1.43 15.50 5.89
CA ALA A 483 0.46 15.63 6.96
C ALA A 483 -0.80 14.77 6.68
N ASP A 484 -1.22 14.03 7.69
CA ASP A 484 -2.35 13.12 7.61
C ASP A 484 -3.68 13.87 7.57
N GLY A 485 -4.67 13.29 6.91
CA GLY A 485 -6.00 13.91 6.81
C GLY A 485 -6.66 14.13 8.18
N GLN A 486 -6.51 13.19 9.13
CA GLN A 486 -7.03 13.39 10.48
C GLN A 486 -6.25 14.46 11.27
N GLU A 487 -4.93 14.58 11.05
CA GLU A 487 -4.15 15.70 11.61
C GLU A 487 -4.72 17.03 11.10
N MET A 488 -5.04 17.12 9.81
CA MET A 488 -5.63 18.33 9.20
C MET A 488 -7.02 18.64 9.76
N LEU A 489 -7.92 17.65 9.87
CA LEU A 489 -9.25 17.84 10.46
C LEU A 489 -9.17 18.35 11.90
N LEU A 490 -8.33 17.72 12.71
CA LEU A 490 -8.15 18.10 14.11
C LEU A 490 -7.41 19.44 14.26
N CYS A 491 -6.50 19.76 13.34
CA CYS A 491 -5.89 21.08 13.23
C CYS A 491 -6.93 22.17 12.90
N ALA A 492 -7.92 21.87 12.04
CA ALA A 492 -9.02 22.79 11.74
C ALA A 492 -9.83 23.18 12.98
N LEU A 493 -9.98 22.26 13.95
CA LEU A 493 -10.65 22.55 15.23
C LEU A 493 -9.96 23.64 16.04
N SER A 494 -8.64 23.79 15.85
CA SER A 494 -7.79 24.67 16.63
C SER A 494 -7.38 25.94 15.89
N CYS A 495 -7.77 26.10 14.61
CA CYS A 495 -7.49 27.29 13.83
C CYS A 495 -8.13 28.54 14.48
N THR A 496 -7.35 29.62 14.53
CA THR A 496 -7.74 30.90 15.14
C THR A 496 -7.93 32.02 14.13
N SER A 497 -7.56 31.80 12.87
CA SER A 497 -7.70 32.76 11.79
C SER A 497 -8.24 32.12 10.50
N SER A 498 -8.90 32.93 9.69
CA SER A 498 -9.39 32.56 8.36
C SER A 498 -8.25 32.13 7.41
N GLU A 499 -7.04 32.68 7.59
CA GLU A 499 -5.84 32.27 6.83
C GLU A 499 -5.39 30.83 7.16
N GLN A 500 -5.34 30.48 8.46
CA GLN A 500 -5.01 29.11 8.88
C GLN A 500 -6.05 28.12 8.34
N LEU A 501 -7.33 28.46 8.45
CA LEU A 501 -8.41 27.60 7.97
C LEU A 501 -8.38 27.42 6.45
N SER A 502 -8.04 28.46 5.70
CA SER A 502 -7.87 28.39 4.24
C SER A 502 -6.71 27.45 3.84
N LYS A 503 -5.58 27.50 4.55
CA LYS A 503 -4.45 26.57 4.34
C LYS A 503 -4.86 25.12 4.63
N VAL A 504 -5.59 24.87 5.71
CA VAL A 504 -6.12 23.53 6.04
C VAL A 504 -7.11 23.05 4.97
N SER A 505 -8.04 23.91 4.57
CA SER A 505 -9.06 23.60 3.54
C SER A 505 -8.41 23.21 2.20
N GLY A 506 -7.40 23.97 1.76
CA GLY A 506 -6.65 23.65 0.55
C GLY A 506 -6.00 22.26 0.57
N LYS A 507 -5.46 21.83 1.73
CA LYS A 507 -4.86 20.51 1.91
C LYS A 507 -5.88 19.40 2.15
N LEU A 508 -7.01 19.68 2.80
CA LEU A 508 -8.07 18.68 3.01
C LEU A 508 -8.74 18.26 1.69
N LYS A 509 -8.81 19.15 0.70
CA LYS A 509 -9.35 18.84 -0.64
C LYS A 509 -8.57 17.72 -1.37
N SER A 510 -7.33 17.45 -1.00
CA SER A 510 -6.56 16.32 -1.54
C SER A 510 -6.76 15.01 -0.75
N ALA A 511 -7.39 15.07 0.43
CA ALA A 511 -7.69 13.92 1.28
C ALA A 511 -9.10 13.36 1.00
N ALA A 512 -9.28 12.78 -0.18
CA ALA A 512 -10.59 12.36 -0.71
C ALA A 512 -11.43 11.46 0.24
N TYR A 513 -10.80 10.68 1.13
CA TYR A 513 -11.48 9.81 2.08
C TYR A 513 -12.15 10.55 3.26
N LEU A 514 -11.94 11.87 3.38
CA LEU A 514 -12.47 12.69 4.46
C LEU A 514 -13.48 13.73 4.00
N ASN A 515 -13.80 13.81 2.71
CA ASN A 515 -14.53 14.93 2.11
C ASN A 515 -15.83 15.28 2.86
N ALA A 516 -16.66 14.29 3.19
CA ALA A 516 -17.92 14.52 3.90
C ALA A 516 -17.73 15.05 5.34
N HIS A 517 -16.72 14.55 6.06
CA HIS A 517 -16.36 15.05 7.40
C HIS A 517 -15.71 16.43 7.34
N ALA A 518 -14.83 16.66 6.36
CA ALA A 518 -14.13 17.91 6.14
C ALA A 518 -15.10 19.04 5.79
N ASP A 519 -16.00 18.84 4.82
CA ASP A 519 -16.93 19.87 4.37
C ASP A 519 -17.84 20.36 5.49
N ARG A 520 -18.40 19.42 6.28
CA ARG A 520 -19.26 19.77 7.42
C ARG A 520 -18.51 20.55 8.50
N LEU A 521 -17.30 20.11 8.84
CA LEU A 521 -16.49 20.74 9.89
C LEU A 521 -15.98 22.12 9.49
N LEU A 522 -15.48 22.24 8.25
CA LEU A 522 -14.96 23.50 7.72
C LEU A 522 -16.07 24.56 7.64
N LEU A 523 -17.26 24.19 7.15
CA LEU A 523 -18.40 25.10 7.10
C LEU A 523 -18.80 25.62 8.49
N GLU A 524 -18.90 24.73 9.49
CA GLU A 524 -19.22 25.12 10.87
C GLU A 524 -18.16 26.07 11.46
N LYS A 525 -16.88 25.89 11.11
CA LYS A 525 -15.78 26.72 11.58
C LYS A 525 -15.70 28.06 10.88
N GLU A 526 -15.89 28.11 9.57
CA GLU A 526 -15.96 29.36 8.80
C GLU A 526 -17.07 30.27 9.33
N VAL A 527 -18.26 29.72 9.58
CA VAL A 527 -19.38 30.48 10.17
C VAL A 527 -19.03 31.02 11.56
N LYS A 528 -18.33 30.24 12.39
CA LYS A 528 -17.91 30.70 13.73
C LYS A 528 -16.86 31.81 13.67
N LEU A 529 -15.84 31.67 12.82
CA LEU A 529 -14.78 32.68 12.66
C LEU A 529 -15.33 33.99 12.07
N SER A 530 -16.17 33.90 11.03
CA SER A 530 -16.82 35.06 10.44
C SER A 530 -17.69 35.83 11.44
N ARG A 531 -18.43 35.11 12.31
CA ARG A 531 -19.19 35.74 13.40
C ARG A 531 -18.29 36.42 14.43
N GLN A 532 -17.16 35.81 14.80
CA GLN A 532 -16.20 36.41 15.75
C GLN A 532 -15.51 37.65 15.18
N GLU A 533 -15.15 37.63 13.89
CA GLU A 533 -14.61 38.78 13.17
C GLU A 533 -15.63 39.92 13.09
N THR A 534 -16.90 39.61 12.81
CA THR A 534 -18.00 40.57 12.78
C THR A 534 -18.24 41.20 14.16
N ILE A 535 -18.25 40.41 15.24
CA ILE A 535 -18.41 40.91 16.61
C ILE A 535 -17.22 41.80 17.02
N ARG A 536 -15.98 41.43 16.65
CA ARG A 536 -14.80 42.28 16.89
C ARG A 536 -14.83 43.58 16.10
N PHE A 537 -15.41 43.57 14.90
CA PHE A 537 -15.57 44.76 14.07
C PHE A 537 -16.63 45.70 14.65
N VAL A 538 -17.78 45.18 15.06
CA VAL A 538 -18.87 45.96 15.67
C VAL A 538 -18.51 46.47 17.06
N GLY A 539 -17.75 45.72 17.86
CA GLY A 539 -17.29 46.19 19.19
C GLY A 539 -16.10 47.16 19.17
N LYS A 540 -15.57 47.48 17.99
CA LYS A 540 -14.54 48.51 17.78
C LYS A 540 -15.11 49.82 17.19
N ILE A 541 -16.37 49.81 16.78
CA ILE A 541 -17.18 51.00 16.45
C ILE A 541 -17.84 51.47 17.74
#